data_AF-A0AB34FDY9-F1
#
_entry.id   AF-A0AB34FDY9-F1
#
_cell.length_a   1.000
_cell.length_b   1.000
_cell.length_c   1.000
_cell.angle_alpha   90.00
_cell.angle_beta   90.00
_cell.angle_gamma   90.00
#
_symmetry.space_group_name_H-M   'P 1'
#
loop_
_entity.id
_entity.type
_entity.pdbx_description
1 polymer ?
#
loop_
_entity_poly.entity_id
_entity_poly.type
_entity_poly.pdbx_seq_one_letter_code
_entity_poly.pdbx_strand_id
1 'polypeptide(L)'
;MGSAPVDRVPPCPLLNESNTEETFRTTFAANPSGLMKEVFLVCNAAYSMQEVIDSLRISAAKTSTEVEDLQNRLENTLITKSDGDATITRLIAENEAYFNVIQSGGASRRSPEHPDPEAFTGEDPSLLPNFLQQLDLKLEMNKDWWSSEHQRMGYAVSCLKGRAHDQVSYNIKDGVVLFDSVNAIKAILQSAFGDIDAKATAQRKIFDMKQGHKPFTVFLPEWYAIAKPLQTPT
;
A
#
# COMPACT_ATOMS: atom_id res chain seq x y z
N MET A 1 -27.65 25.00 38.21
CA MET A 1 -28.32 25.41 39.45
C MET A 1 -29.59 24.59 39.55
N GLY A 2 -29.57 23.51 40.33
CA GLY A 2 -30.72 22.61 40.46
C GLY A 2 -31.77 23.26 41.36
N SER A 3 -32.97 23.49 40.82
CA SER A 3 -34.11 23.81 41.67
C SER A 3 -34.43 22.58 42.52
N ALA A 4 -34.54 22.77 43.83
CA ALA A 4 -34.99 21.74 44.74
C ALA A 4 -36.34 21.18 44.25
N PRO A 5 -36.61 19.88 44.42
CA PRO A 5 -37.89 19.31 44.04
C PRO A 5 -38.95 19.97 44.92
N VAL A 6 -39.72 20.89 44.33
CA VAL A 6 -40.93 21.42 44.95
C VAL A 6 -41.82 20.20 45.15
N ASP A 7 -42.11 19.86 46.40
CA ASP A 7 -43.07 18.82 46.74
C ASP A 7 -44.38 19.20 46.05
N ARG A 8 -44.72 18.51 44.95
CA ARG A 8 -45.70 18.97 43.95
C ARG A 8 -47.15 18.86 44.42
N VAL A 9 -47.36 18.30 45.60
CA VAL A 9 -48.68 18.15 46.21
C VAL A 9 -48.80 19.19 47.32
N PRO A 10 -49.57 20.27 47.12
CA PRO A 10 -49.81 21.22 48.18
C PRO A 10 -50.50 20.51 49.36
N PRO A 11 -50.14 20.84 50.62
CA PRO A 11 -50.79 20.26 51.80
C PRO A 11 -52.22 20.81 51.89
N CYS A 12 -53.20 19.94 51.66
CA CYS A 12 -54.62 20.30 51.65
C CYS A 12 -55.44 19.43 52.62
N PRO A 13 -55.25 19.61 53.94
CA PRO A 13 -55.95 18.80 54.95
C PRO A 13 -57.48 18.92 54.89
N LEU A 14 -58.01 20.13 54.64
CA LEU A 14 -59.46 20.33 54.56
C LEU A 14 -60.07 19.62 53.35
N LEU A 15 -59.37 19.63 52.20
CA LEU A 15 -59.78 18.88 51.01
C LEU A 15 -59.59 17.37 51.18
N ASN A 16 -58.52 16.92 51.83
CA ASN A 16 -58.26 15.51 52.08
C ASN A 16 -59.31 14.87 53.00
N GLU A 17 -59.79 15.63 53.99
CA GLU A 17 -60.88 15.22 54.88
C GLU A 17 -62.27 15.37 54.21
N SER A 18 -62.37 16.15 53.13
CA SER A 18 -63.60 16.39 52.36
C SER A 18 -63.70 15.49 51.12
N ASN A 19 -63.56 14.17 51.30
CA ASN A 19 -63.52 13.20 50.21
C ASN A 19 -64.89 12.85 49.58
N THR A 20 -65.99 13.40 50.11
CA THR A 20 -67.35 13.30 49.54
C THR A 20 -68.00 14.67 49.41
N GLU A 21 -68.99 14.78 48.52
CA GLU A 21 -69.73 16.05 48.33
C GLU A 21 -70.38 16.55 49.62
N GLU A 22 -70.91 15.64 50.44
CA GLU A 22 -71.54 15.97 51.72
C GLU A 22 -70.52 16.54 52.71
N THR A 23 -69.39 15.86 52.90
CA THR A 23 -68.29 16.36 53.75
C THR A 23 -67.72 17.69 53.25
N PHE A 24 -67.62 17.88 51.93
CA PHE A 24 -67.16 19.14 51.35
C PHE A 24 -68.12 20.29 51.66
N ARG A 25 -69.44 20.07 51.53
CA ARG A 25 -70.46 21.08 51.87
C ARG A 25 -70.41 21.46 53.35
N THR A 26 -70.22 20.48 54.23
CA THR A 26 -70.07 20.72 55.67
C THR A 26 -68.81 21.51 55.98
N THR A 27 -67.67 21.15 55.41
CA THR A 27 -66.40 21.87 55.58
C THR A 27 -66.47 23.30 55.00
N PHE A 28 -67.16 23.48 53.87
CA PHE A 28 -67.38 24.80 53.27
C PHE A 28 -68.24 25.70 54.16
N ALA A 29 -69.29 25.15 54.79
CA ALA A 29 -70.12 25.91 55.72
C ALA A 29 -69.35 26.30 57.01
N ALA A 30 -68.43 25.46 57.48
CA ALA A 30 -67.65 25.69 58.69
C ALA A 30 -66.42 26.60 58.46
N ASN A 31 -65.71 26.45 57.35
CA ASN A 31 -64.48 27.18 57.04
C ASN A 31 -64.34 27.49 55.52
N PRO A 32 -65.15 28.43 54.99
CA PRO A 32 -65.18 28.70 53.56
C PRO A 32 -63.87 29.29 53.03
N SER A 33 -63.21 30.17 53.79
CA SER A 33 -61.96 30.82 53.35
C SER A 33 -60.77 29.86 53.34
N GLY A 34 -60.65 28.98 54.34
CA GLY A 34 -59.62 27.94 54.39
C GLY A 34 -59.76 26.93 53.27
N LEU A 35 -60.99 26.42 53.05
CA LEU A 35 -61.27 25.45 51.99
C LEU A 35 -61.02 26.05 50.60
N MET A 36 -61.46 27.28 50.34
CA MET A 36 -61.21 27.95 49.05
C MET A 36 -59.73 28.24 48.79
N LYS A 37 -58.93 28.49 49.84
CA LYS A 37 -57.47 28.63 49.72
C LYS A 37 -56.82 27.32 49.29
N GLU A 38 -57.24 26.19 49.84
CA GLU A 38 -56.75 24.87 49.43
C GLU A 38 -57.18 24.52 47.99
N VAL A 39 -58.44 24.80 47.63
CA VAL A 39 -58.92 24.64 46.24
C VAL A 39 -58.06 25.43 45.27
N PHE A 40 -57.77 26.70 45.60
CA PHE A 40 -56.88 27.54 44.81
C PHE A 40 -55.47 26.95 44.66
N LEU A 41 -54.89 26.44 45.75
CA LEU A 41 -53.56 25.81 45.72
C LEU A 41 -53.53 24.56 44.84
N VAL A 42 -54.54 23.69 44.94
CA VAL A 42 -54.65 22.47 44.10
C VAL A 42 -54.82 22.84 42.64
N CYS A 43 -55.70 23.80 42.31
CA CYS A 43 -55.88 24.26 40.94
C CYS A 43 -54.57 24.82 40.37
N ASN A 44 -53.86 25.66 41.11
CA ASN A 44 -52.59 26.24 40.65
C ASN A 44 -51.50 25.16 40.46
N ALA A 45 -51.43 24.18 41.36
CA ALA A 45 -50.52 23.05 41.22
C ALA A 45 -50.85 22.17 40.02
N ALA A 46 -52.14 21.92 39.75
CA ALA A 46 -52.61 21.17 38.58
C ALA A 46 -52.24 21.87 37.27
N TYR A 47 -52.43 23.20 37.18
CA TYR A 47 -52.00 23.98 36.01
C TYR A 47 -50.49 23.92 35.80
N SER A 48 -49.69 24.08 36.86
CA SER A 48 -48.22 23.99 36.76
C SER A 48 -47.75 22.58 36.36
N MET A 49 -48.40 21.53 36.86
CA MET A 49 -48.08 20.15 36.47
C MET A 49 -48.41 19.87 35.00
N GLN A 50 -49.48 20.46 34.47
CA GLN A 50 -49.86 20.30 33.07
C GLN A 50 -48.77 20.84 32.13
N GLU A 51 -48.20 22.01 32.41
CA GLU A 51 -47.09 22.58 31.63
C GLU A 51 -45.85 21.67 31.62
N VAL A 52 -45.54 21.04 32.76
CA VAL A 52 -44.44 20.09 32.88
C VAL A 52 -44.72 18.82 32.08
N ILE A 53 -45.95 18.30 32.14
CA ILE A 53 -46.37 17.12 31.35
C ILE A 53 -46.22 17.41 29.85
N ASP A 54 -46.66 18.58 29.39
CA ASP A 54 -46.58 18.93 27.98
C ASP A 54 -45.12 19.13 27.53
N SER A 55 -44.28 19.74 28.37
CA SER A 55 -42.84 19.86 28.12
C SER A 55 -42.16 18.48 28.03
N LEU A 56 -42.52 17.55 28.92
CA LEU A 56 -42.01 16.18 28.91
C LEU A 56 -42.48 15.41 27.67
N ARG A 57 -43.73 15.60 27.23
CA ARG A 57 -44.26 14.98 26.00
C ARG A 57 -43.52 15.47 24.76
N ILE A 58 -43.25 16.78 24.66
CA ILE A 58 -42.47 17.36 23.57
C ILE A 58 -41.04 16.80 23.58
N SER A 59 -40.41 16.75 24.75
CA SER A 59 -39.07 16.17 24.90
C SER A 59 -39.06 14.70 24.49
N ALA A 60 -40.02 13.89 24.93
CA ALA A 60 -40.11 12.48 24.60
C ALA A 60 -40.33 12.23 23.11
N ALA A 61 -41.20 13.02 22.46
CA ALA A 61 -41.41 12.95 21.02
C ALA A 61 -40.12 13.25 20.24
N LYS A 62 -39.39 14.29 20.65
CA LYS A 62 -38.09 14.64 20.05
C LYS A 62 -37.07 13.50 20.21
N THR A 63 -36.92 12.95 21.41
CA THR A 63 -36.01 11.83 21.64
C THR A 63 -36.39 10.61 20.82
N SER A 64 -37.69 10.32 20.66
CA SER A 64 -38.16 9.23 19.80
C SER A 64 -37.72 9.42 18.34
N THR A 65 -37.85 10.63 17.80
CA THR A 65 -37.40 10.92 16.42
C THR A 65 -35.89 10.82 16.25
N GLU A 66 -35.10 11.22 17.25
CA GLU A 66 -33.64 11.11 17.21
C GLU A 66 -33.19 9.64 17.27
N VAL A 67 -33.87 8.81 18.06
CA VAL A 67 -33.59 7.36 18.13
C VAL A 67 -33.89 6.68 16.80
N GLU A 68 -34.99 7.04 16.14
CA GLU A 68 -35.35 6.51 14.82
C GLU A 68 -34.33 6.90 13.74
N ASP A 69 -33.88 8.16 13.72
CA ASP A 69 -32.79 8.60 12.82
C ASP A 69 -31.50 7.80 13.05
N LEU A 70 -31.09 7.63 14.31
CA LEU A 70 -29.90 6.86 14.65
C LEU A 70 -30.01 5.39 14.25
N GLN A 71 -31.19 4.78 14.40
CA GLN A 71 -31.45 3.42 13.94
C GLN A 71 -31.31 3.29 12.43
N ASN A 72 -31.92 4.19 11.66
CA ASN A 72 -31.82 4.21 10.20
C ASN A 72 -30.37 4.41 9.73
N ARG A 73 -29.62 5.30 10.39
CA ARG A 73 -28.20 5.53 10.08
C ARG A 73 -27.33 4.31 10.38
N LEU A 74 -27.59 3.63 11.49
CA LEU A 74 -26.87 2.41 11.86
C LEU A 74 -27.13 1.31 10.82
N GLU A 75 -28.39 1.09 10.43
CA GLU A 75 -28.78 0.10 9.43
C GLU A 75 -28.06 0.33 8.09
N ASN A 76 -28.11 1.57 7.57
CA ASN A 76 -27.41 1.93 6.32
C ASN A 76 -25.89 1.68 6.41
N THR A 77 -25.29 1.96 7.58
CA THR A 77 -23.86 1.74 7.80
C THR A 77 -23.52 0.24 7.81
N LEU A 78 -24.37 -0.60 8.43
CA LEU A 78 -24.19 -2.04 8.44
C LEU A 78 -24.29 -2.64 7.03
N ILE A 79 -25.27 -2.21 6.23
CA ILE A 79 -25.44 -2.67 4.83
C ILE A 79 -24.18 -2.34 4.03
N THR A 80 -23.74 -1.08 4.07
CA THR A 80 -22.54 -0.62 3.34
C THR A 80 -21.29 -1.40 3.74
N LYS A 81 -21.13 -1.70 5.04
CA LYS A 81 -20.01 -2.50 5.54
C LYS A 81 -20.07 -3.94 5.01
N SER A 82 -21.26 -4.56 5.07
CA SER A 82 -21.47 -5.92 4.56
C SER A 82 -21.14 -6.04 3.07
N ASP A 83 -21.54 -5.06 2.26
CA ASP A 83 -21.23 -5.02 0.83
C ASP A 83 -19.72 -4.86 0.57
N GLY A 84 -19.04 -4.07 1.40
CA GLY A 84 -17.59 -3.93 1.39
C GLY A 84 -16.88 -5.24 1.72
N ASP A 85 -17.31 -5.93 2.77
CA ASP A 85 -16.75 -7.22 3.19
C ASP A 85 -16.94 -8.30 2.11
N ALA A 86 -18.11 -8.32 1.44
CA ALA A 86 -18.37 -9.20 0.30
C ALA A 86 -17.43 -8.91 -0.88
N THR A 87 -17.19 -7.63 -1.16
CA THR A 87 -16.25 -7.20 -2.22
C THR A 87 -14.81 -7.61 -1.89
N ILE A 88 -14.36 -7.41 -0.66
CA ILE A 88 -13.03 -7.83 -0.20
C ILE A 88 -12.87 -9.35 -0.35
N THR A 89 -13.87 -10.11 0.10
CA THR A 89 -13.86 -11.58 -0.01
C THR A 89 -13.73 -12.04 -1.46
N ARG A 90 -14.47 -11.40 -2.38
CA ARG A 90 -14.38 -11.67 -3.82
C ARG A 90 -12.98 -11.35 -4.38
N LEU A 91 -12.41 -10.19 -4.03
CA LEU A 91 -11.08 -9.80 -4.48
C LEU A 91 -9.98 -10.72 -3.95
N ILE A 92 -10.11 -11.22 -2.72
CA ILE A 92 -9.20 -12.22 -2.15
C ILE A 92 -9.24 -13.51 -2.97
N ALA A 93 -10.44 -14.03 -3.25
CA ALA A 93 -10.59 -15.25 -4.05
C ALA A 93 -10.06 -15.07 -5.49
N GLU A 94 -10.27 -13.90 -6.08
CA GLU A 94 -9.74 -13.58 -7.41
C GLU A 94 -8.20 -13.49 -7.41
N ASN A 95 -7.61 -12.84 -6.41
CA ASN A 95 -6.16 -12.79 -6.25
C ASN A 95 -5.55 -14.17 -5.99
N GLU A 96 -6.19 -15.02 -5.19
CA GLU A 96 -5.77 -16.41 -4.99
C GLU A 96 -5.85 -17.20 -6.31
N ALA A 97 -6.91 -17.00 -7.11
CA ALA A 97 -7.02 -17.61 -8.42
C ALA A 97 -5.91 -17.14 -9.38
N TYR A 98 -5.61 -15.84 -9.44
CA TYR A 98 -4.48 -15.33 -10.22
C TYR A 98 -3.14 -15.88 -9.73
N PHE A 99 -2.93 -15.92 -8.41
CA PHE A 99 -1.71 -16.46 -7.83
C PHE A 99 -1.54 -17.95 -8.16
N ASN A 100 -2.62 -18.73 -8.06
CA ASN A 100 -2.64 -20.14 -8.44
C ASN A 100 -2.43 -20.33 -9.95
N VAL A 101 -2.94 -19.46 -10.81
CA VAL A 101 -2.67 -19.50 -12.27
C VAL A 101 -1.21 -19.16 -12.56
N ILE A 102 -0.61 -18.19 -11.86
CA ILE A 102 0.81 -17.85 -11.98
C ILE A 102 1.68 -19.02 -11.49
N GLN A 103 1.31 -19.68 -10.39
CA GLN A 103 2.05 -20.82 -9.85
C GLN A 103 1.85 -22.12 -10.64
N SER A 104 0.64 -22.39 -11.13
CA SER A 104 0.31 -23.60 -11.92
C SER A 104 0.63 -23.45 -13.41
N GLY A 105 0.75 -22.22 -13.90
CA GLY A 105 1.12 -21.87 -15.28
C GLY A 105 2.58 -22.11 -15.65
N GLY A 106 3.40 -22.67 -14.75
CA GLY A 106 4.77 -23.00 -15.10
C GLY A 106 5.41 -23.98 -14.15
N ALA A 107 5.38 -25.27 -14.50
CA ALA A 107 6.65 -25.94 -14.62
C ALA A 107 7.43 -25.13 -15.67
N SER A 108 8.15 -24.09 -15.22
CA SER A 108 8.95 -23.22 -16.07
C SER A 108 9.84 -24.16 -16.87
N ARG A 109 9.47 -24.40 -18.13
CA ARG A 109 10.30 -25.14 -19.06
C ARG A 109 11.44 -24.18 -19.32
N ARG A 110 12.46 -24.27 -18.46
CA ARG A 110 13.67 -23.50 -18.61
C ARG A 110 14.11 -23.63 -20.04
N SER A 111 14.38 -22.49 -20.68
CA SER A 111 15.00 -22.47 -21.98
C SER A 111 16.25 -23.37 -21.95
N PRO A 112 16.57 -24.09 -23.03
CA PRO A 112 17.81 -24.85 -23.11
C PRO A 112 19.00 -23.98 -22.70
N GLU A 113 19.96 -24.58 -22.01
CA GLU A 113 21.15 -23.87 -21.54
C GLU A 113 21.91 -23.28 -22.72
N HIS A 114 22.08 -21.95 -22.75
CA HIS A 114 23.02 -21.31 -23.65
C HIS A 114 24.45 -21.52 -23.09
N PRO A 115 25.48 -21.71 -23.92
CA PRO A 115 26.85 -21.83 -23.44
C PRO A 115 27.25 -20.70 -22.49
N ASP A 116 27.97 -21.07 -21.42
CA ASP A 116 28.56 -20.11 -20.49
C ASP A 116 29.66 -19.29 -21.17
N PRO A 117 29.82 -18.00 -20.79
CA PRO A 117 30.95 -17.22 -21.25
C PRO A 117 32.25 -17.80 -20.72
N GLU A 118 33.33 -17.65 -21.50
CA GLU A 118 34.66 -17.99 -21.03
C GLU A 118 35.04 -17.09 -19.84
N ALA A 119 35.61 -17.68 -18.79
CA ALA A 119 35.88 -16.94 -17.57
C ALA A 119 36.92 -15.84 -17.79
N PHE A 120 36.57 -14.59 -17.46
CA PHE A 120 37.46 -13.45 -17.66
C PHE A 120 38.38 -13.26 -16.44
N THR A 121 39.69 -13.38 -16.65
CA THR A 121 40.70 -13.28 -15.59
C THR A 121 41.24 -11.86 -15.39
N GLY A 122 41.11 -11.00 -16.41
CA GLY A 122 41.74 -9.69 -16.46
C GLY A 122 43.25 -9.71 -16.81
N GLU A 123 43.81 -10.86 -17.21
CA GLU A 123 45.21 -10.97 -17.65
C GLU A 123 45.43 -10.44 -19.07
N ASP A 124 44.49 -10.74 -19.97
CA ASP A 124 44.44 -10.18 -21.33
C ASP A 124 43.20 -9.27 -21.48
N PRO A 125 43.37 -7.94 -21.37
CA PRO A 125 42.28 -6.98 -21.52
C PRO A 125 41.60 -7.02 -22.89
N SER A 126 42.26 -7.54 -23.94
CA SER A 126 41.68 -7.63 -25.28
C SER A 126 40.50 -8.60 -25.39
N LEU A 127 40.36 -9.50 -24.41
CA LEU A 127 39.25 -10.45 -24.31
C LEU A 127 37.98 -9.84 -23.70
N LEU A 128 38.08 -8.68 -23.03
CA LEU A 128 36.95 -8.04 -22.36
C LEU A 128 35.72 -7.84 -23.29
N PRO A 129 35.85 -7.31 -24.53
CA PRO A 129 34.69 -7.11 -25.40
C PRO A 129 33.98 -8.41 -25.77
N ASN A 130 34.74 -9.49 -25.95
CA ASN A 130 34.18 -10.81 -26.27
C ASN A 130 33.43 -11.39 -25.06
N PHE A 131 34.06 -11.32 -23.88
CA PHE A 131 33.44 -11.74 -22.62
C PHE A 131 32.12 -11.00 -22.36
N LEU A 132 32.10 -9.66 -22.47
CA LEU A 132 30.89 -8.86 -22.25
C LEU A 132 29.77 -9.25 -23.22
N GLN A 133 30.10 -9.51 -24.48
CA GLN A 133 29.13 -9.96 -25.49
C GLN A 133 28.56 -11.35 -25.17
N GLN A 134 29.41 -12.31 -24.77
CA GLN A 134 28.97 -13.64 -24.38
C GLN A 134 28.10 -13.61 -23.13
N LEU A 135 28.48 -12.78 -22.14
CA LEU A 135 27.71 -12.57 -20.92
C LEU A 135 26.32 -11.99 -21.23
N ASP A 136 26.24 -10.98 -22.09
CA ASP A 136 24.98 -10.40 -22.53
C ASP A 136 24.08 -11.42 -23.24
N LEU A 137 24.68 -12.21 -24.13
CA LEU A 137 23.95 -13.23 -24.86
C LEU A 137 23.38 -14.31 -23.93
N LYS A 138 24.18 -14.80 -22.96
CA LYS A 138 23.74 -15.77 -21.95
C LYS A 138 22.61 -15.20 -21.08
N LEU A 139 22.76 -13.97 -20.60
CA LEU A 139 21.77 -13.33 -19.73
C LEU A 139 20.44 -13.07 -20.45
N GLU A 140 20.46 -12.82 -21.76
CA GLU A 140 19.25 -12.62 -22.56
C GLU A 140 18.60 -13.96 -22.96
N MET A 141 19.39 -14.91 -23.46
CA MET A 141 18.87 -16.20 -23.95
C MET A 141 18.34 -17.10 -22.83
N ASN A 142 18.88 -16.97 -21.62
CA ASN A 142 18.42 -17.70 -20.44
C ASN A 142 17.73 -16.78 -19.43
N LYS A 143 17.10 -15.68 -19.85
CA LYS A 143 16.45 -14.72 -18.93
C LYS A 143 15.48 -15.35 -17.94
N ASP A 144 14.85 -16.47 -18.32
CA ASP A 144 13.92 -17.26 -17.50
C ASP A 144 14.60 -18.11 -16.41
N TRP A 145 15.93 -18.19 -16.40
CA TRP A 145 16.73 -18.90 -15.39
C TRP A 145 16.92 -18.08 -14.11
N TRP A 146 16.77 -16.75 -14.18
CA TRP A 146 16.97 -15.85 -13.05
C TRP A 146 15.67 -15.11 -12.72
N SER A 147 15.22 -15.21 -11.48
CA SER A 147 14.00 -14.55 -11.00
C SER A 147 14.24 -13.11 -10.52
N SER A 148 15.49 -12.67 -10.43
CA SER A 148 15.86 -11.34 -9.96
C SER A 148 17.18 -10.84 -10.53
N GLU A 149 17.37 -9.52 -10.54
CA GLU A 149 18.63 -8.88 -10.93
C GLU A 149 19.81 -9.33 -10.05
N HIS A 150 19.57 -9.59 -8.76
CA HIS A 150 20.60 -10.09 -7.85
C HIS A 150 21.17 -11.45 -8.28
N GLN A 151 20.33 -12.36 -8.79
CA GLN A 151 20.80 -13.64 -9.31
C GLN A 151 21.61 -13.46 -10.61
N ARG A 152 21.21 -12.51 -11.47
CA ARG A 152 21.96 -12.16 -12.68
C ARG A 152 23.33 -11.57 -12.34
N MET A 153 23.40 -10.71 -11.33
CA MET A 153 24.66 -10.16 -10.81
C MET A 153 25.55 -11.25 -10.20
N GLY A 154 24.98 -12.14 -9.38
CA GLY A 154 25.71 -13.28 -8.83
C GLY A 154 26.33 -14.16 -9.91
N TYR A 155 25.57 -14.44 -10.97
CA TYR A 155 26.08 -15.15 -12.14
C TYR A 155 27.20 -14.39 -12.84
N ALA A 156 27.01 -13.11 -13.16
CA ALA A 156 28.03 -12.28 -13.82
C ALA A 156 29.36 -12.27 -13.05
N VAL A 157 29.31 -12.15 -11.71
CA VAL A 157 30.48 -12.21 -10.84
C VAL A 157 31.14 -13.59 -10.84
N SER A 158 30.35 -14.68 -10.88
CA SER A 158 30.88 -16.05 -10.91
C SER A 158 31.70 -16.38 -12.16
N CYS A 159 31.46 -15.65 -13.26
CA CYS A 159 32.23 -15.77 -14.49
C CYS A 159 33.57 -15.01 -14.45
N LEU A 160 33.82 -14.21 -13.40
CA LEU A 160 35.07 -13.47 -13.23
C LEU A 160 36.06 -14.28 -12.40
N LYS A 161 37.35 -14.16 -12.75
CA LYS A 161 38.47 -14.79 -12.04
C LYS A 161 39.61 -13.79 -11.88
N GLY A 162 40.58 -14.15 -11.04
CA GLY A 162 41.84 -13.40 -10.88
C GLY A 162 41.62 -11.91 -10.68
N ARG A 163 42.38 -11.10 -11.42
CA ARG A 163 42.36 -9.63 -11.29
C ARG A 163 41.01 -9.02 -11.62
N ALA A 164 40.23 -9.62 -12.53
CA ALA A 164 38.90 -9.13 -12.86
C ALA A 164 37.92 -9.33 -11.71
N HIS A 165 38.01 -10.45 -10.99
CA HIS A 165 37.21 -10.67 -9.78
C HIS A 165 37.64 -9.72 -8.65
N ASP A 166 38.95 -9.48 -8.48
CA ASP A 166 39.45 -8.55 -7.46
C ASP A 166 38.86 -7.15 -7.62
N GLN A 167 38.67 -6.67 -8.85
CA GLN A 167 38.05 -5.37 -9.14
C GLN A 167 36.60 -5.25 -8.67
N VAL A 168 35.87 -6.35 -8.48
CA VAL A 168 34.45 -6.30 -8.08
C VAL A 168 34.21 -6.86 -6.68
N SER A 169 35.23 -7.50 -6.10
CA SER A 169 35.17 -8.20 -4.81
C SER A 169 34.79 -7.30 -3.63
N TYR A 170 35.10 -6.01 -3.69
CA TYR A 170 34.84 -5.05 -2.61
C TYR A 170 33.34 -4.84 -2.32
N ASN A 171 32.48 -5.18 -3.28
CA ASN A 171 31.02 -5.05 -3.19
C ASN A 171 30.31 -6.41 -3.08
N ILE A 172 31.02 -7.43 -2.58
CA ILE A 172 30.45 -8.75 -2.27
C ILE A 172 30.49 -8.94 -0.76
N LYS A 173 29.33 -9.17 -0.14
CA LYS A 173 29.23 -9.41 1.31
C LYS A 173 28.33 -10.60 1.58
N ASP A 174 28.80 -11.55 2.40
CA ASP A 174 28.06 -12.74 2.80
C ASP A 174 27.49 -13.55 1.61
N GLY A 175 28.22 -13.58 0.49
CA GLY A 175 27.79 -14.25 -0.75
C GLY A 175 26.76 -13.48 -1.59
N VAL A 176 26.44 -12.25 -1.20
CA VAL A 176 25.51 -11.36 -1.90
C VAL A 176 26.29 -10.26 -2.62
N VAL A 177 25.95 -10.05 -3.89
CA VAL A 177 26.51 -8.98 -4.73
C VAL A 177 25.71 -7.69 -4.51
N LEU A 178 26.39 -6.62 -4.10
CA LEU A 178 25.79 -5.34 -3.67
C LEU A 178 25.89 -4.22 -4.72
N PHE A 179 26.05 -4.57 -6.00
CA PHE A 179 25.97 -3.59 -7.08
C PHE A 179 24.51 -3.24 -7.41
N ASP A 180 24.29 -2.10 -8.07
CA ASP A 180 22.93 -1.67 -8.47
C ASP A 180 22.37 -2.52 -9.62
N SER A 181 23.24 -3.04 -10.49
CA SER A 181 22.86 -3.85 -11.66
C SER A 181 24.05 -4.58 -12.27
N VAL A 182 23.78 -5.53 -13.17
CA VAL A 182 24.83 -6.14 -14.01
C VAL A 182 25.59 -5.07 -14.81
N ASN A 183 24.92 -4.01 -15.26
CA ASN A 183 25.57 -2.93 -16.02
C ASN A 183 26.59 -2.14 -15.19
N ALA A 184 26.35 -1.99 -13.87
CA ALA A 184 27.34 -1.38 -12.97
C ALA A 184 28.62 -2.22 -12.90
N ILE A 185 28.49 -3.54 -12.84
CA ILE A 185 29.63 -4.48 -12.88
C ILE A 185 30.39 -4.33 -14.20
N LYS A 186 29.69 -4.30 -15.34
CA LYS A 186 30.32 -4.10 -16.66
C LYS A 186 31.06 -2.77 -16.75
N ALA A 187 30.48 -1.70 -16.20
CA ALA A 187 31.11 -0.38 -16.19
C ALA A 187 32.44 -0.38 -15.44
N ILE A 188 32.53 -1.09 -14.31
CA ILE A 188 33.79 -1.25 -13.56
C ILE A 188 34.82 -2.01 -14.38
N LEU A 189 34.43 -3.12 -15.01
CA LEU A 189 35.33 -3.90 -15.87
C LEU A 189 35.81 -3.07 -17.08
N GLN A 190 34.92 -2.29 -17.68
CA GLN A 190 35.25 -1.38 -18.79
C GLN A 190 36.18 -0.25 -18.32
N SER A 191 36.00 0.27 -17.11
CA SER A 191 36.89 1.28 -16.54
C SER A 191 38.27 0.71 -16.18
N ALA A 192 38.35 -0.55 -15.75
CA ALA A 192 39.58 -1.17 -15.28
C ALA A 192 40.43 -1.79 -16.41
N PHE A 193 39.77 -2.38 -17.41
CA PHE A 193 40.42 -3.15 -18.49
C PHE A 193 40.07 -2.65 -19.90
N GLY A 194 39.11 -1.72 -20.02
CA GLY A 194 38.77 -1.15 -21.32
C GLY A 194 39.78 -0.11 -21.81
N ASP A 195 39.69 0.23 -23.09
CA ASP A 195 40.48 1.30 -23.68
C ASP A 195 39.85 2.66 -23.35
N ILE A 196 40.59 3.47 -22.58
CA ILE A 196 40.17 4.81 -22.12
C ILE A 196 39.93 5.75 -23.31
N ASP A 197 40.65 5.57 -24.43
CA ASP A 197 40.49 6.36 -25.65
C ASP A 197 40.22 5.45 -26.85
N ALA A 198 39.23 4.56 -26.69
CA ALA A 198 38.83 3.60 -27.71
C ALA A 198 38.56 4.23 -29.09
N LYS A 199 38.10 5.49 -29.13
CA LYS A 199 37.85 6.23 -30.38
C LYS A 199 39.15 6.68 -31.04
N ALA A 200 40.08 7.33 -30.34
CA ALA A 200 41.34 7.75 -30.96
C ALA A 200 42.22 6.53 -31.31
N THR A 201 42.23 5.48 -30.47
CA THR A 201 42.95 4.23 -30.76
C THR A 201 42.38 3.56 -32.00
N ALA A 202 41.05 3.47 -32.13
CA ALA A 202 40.39 2.92 -33.32
C ALA A 202 40.71 3.74 -34.58
N GLN A 203 40.67 5.07 -34.51
CA GLN A 203 41.01 5.94 -35.65
C GLN A 203 42.44 5.69 -36.13
N ARG A 204 43.43 5.75 -35.23
CA ARG A 204 44.84 5.49 -35.59
C ARG A 204 45.00 4.12 -36.23
N LYS A 205 44.41 3.09 -35.61
CA LYS A 205 44.54 1.72 -36.08
C LYS A 205 43.87 1.49 -37.44
N ILE A 206 42.74 2.13 -37.73
CA ILE A 206 42.09 2.08 -39.06
C ILE A 206 42.93 2.77 -40.12
N PHE A 207 43.50 3.94 -39.83
CA PHE A 207 44.35 4.67 -40.78
C PHE A 207 45.57 3.86 -41.20
N ASP A 208 46.14 3.09 -40.27
CA ASP A 208 47.32 2.24 -40.53
C ASP A 208 46.97 0.87 -41.12
N MET A 209 45.69 0.47 -41.09
CA MET A 209 45.27 -0.87 -41.50
C MET A 209 45.25 -1.01 -43.03
N LYS A 210 45.97 -2.01 -43.54
CA LYS A 210 45.97 -2.36 -44.98
C LYS A 210 45.60 -3.82 -45.15
N GLN A 211 44.76 -4.11 -46.14
CA GLN A 211 44.39 -5.50 -46.47
C GLN A 211 45.61 -6.32 -46.92
N GLY A 212 46.51 -5.72 -47.70
CA GLY A 212 47.71 -6.39 -48.21
C GLY A 212 47.35 -7.69 -48.95
N HIS A 213 48.01 -8.80 -48.59
CA HIS A 213 47.74 -10.14 -49.13
C HIS A 213 46.72 -10.95 -48.32
N LYS A 214 46.08 -10.36 -47.29
CA LYS A 214 45.10 -11.09 -46.47
C LYS A 214 43.80 -11.32 -47.27
N PRO A 215 43.20 -12.53 -47.16
CA PRO A 215 41.85 -12.77 -47.68
C PRO A 215 40.84 -11.79 -47.06
N PHE A 216 39.87 -11.35 -47.86
CA PHE A 216 38.84 -10.42 -47.41
C PHE A 216 38.02 -10.98 -46.22
N THR A 217 37.82 -12.30 -46.18
CA THR A 217 37.16 -13.00 -45.06
C THR A 217 37.88 -12.88 -43.72
N VAL A 218 39.18 -12.56 -43.72
CA VAL A 218 39.98 -12.32 -42.51
C VAL A 218 40.08 -10.82 -42.23
N PHE A 219 40.30 -10.02 -43.27
CA PHE A 219 40.46 -8.57 -43.14
C PHE A 219 39.18 -7.87 -42.69
N LEU A 220 38.02 -8.25 -43.23
CA LEU A 220 36.77 -7.54 -42.98
C LEU A 220 36.32 -7.63 -41.51
N PRO A 221 36.34 -8.80 -40.84
CA PRO A 221 36.04 -8.88 -39.42
C PRO A 221 37.02 -8.09 -38.54
N GLU A 222 38.32 -8.14 -38.85
CA GLU A 222 39.34 -7.35 -38.15
C GLU A 222 39.03 -5.85 -38.25
N TRP A 223 38.66 -5.37 -39.44
CA TRP A 223 38.35 -3.96 -39.69
C TRP A 223 37.09 -3.54 -38.93
N TYR A 224 36.02 -4.33 -39.00
CA TYR A 224 34.77 -4.04 -38.28
C TYR A 224 34.97 -3.98 -36.77
N ALA A 225 35.77 -4.90 -36.21
CA ALA A 225 36.07 -4.91 -34.78
C ALA A 225 36.75 -3.60 -34.33
N ILE A 226 37.65 -3.06 -35.15
CA ILE A 226 38.35 -1.80 -34.87
C ILE A 226 37.44 -0.59 -35.14
N ALA A 227 36.57 -0.65 -36.15
CA ALA A 227 35.65 0.44 -36.50
C ALA A 227 34.48 0.61 -35.52
N LYS A 228 34.12 -0.43 -34.76
CA LYS A 228 32.96 -0.45 -33.86
C LYS A 228 32.86 0.77 -32.91
N PRO A 229 33.93 1.25 -32.24
CA PRO A 229 33.86 2.41 -31.36
C PRO A 229 33.54 3.74 -32.10
N LEU A 230 33.77 3.79 -33.41
CA LEU A 230 33.52 4.98 -34.24
C LEU A 230 32.06 5.09 -34.72
N GLN A 231 31.28 4.03 -34.56
CA GLN A 231 29.90 3.94 -35.08
C GLN A 231 28.84 4.30 -34.03
N THR A 232 29.22 4.60 -32.78
CA THR A 232 28.29 5.03 -31.74
C THR A 232 27.93 6.51 -31.90
N PRO A 233 26.63 6.86 -32.09
CA PRO A 233 26.21 8.26 -32.13
C PRO A 233 26.39 8.89 -30.73
N THR A 234 26.91 10.12 -30.72
CA THR A 234 26.91 11.04 -29.57
C THR A 234 25.51 11.36 -29.07
#